data_AF-A0A7S2WJ52-F1
#
_entry.id   AF-A0A7S2WJ52-F1
#
_cell.length_a   1.000
_cell.length_b   1.000
_cell.length_c   1.000
_cell.angle_alpha   90.00
_cell.angle_beta   90.00
_cell.angle_gamma   90.00
#
_symmetry.space_group_name_H-M   'P 1'
#
loop_
_entity.id
_entity.type
_entity.pdbx_description
1 polymer ?
#
loop_
_entity_poly.entity_id
_entity_poly.type
_entity_poly.pdbx_seq_one_letter_code
_entity_poly.pdbx_strand_id
1 'polypeptide(L)'
;KEELEKRSKLTQKQPFVASMAESGYFLDWPYTKPLTSSMTYADLMRKNYISFNMSKSTVNKNCVEAREYALGDVRDCFLAEHTVGFVESPLILLQSVTDSWQTSWVLGSTD
;
A
#
# COMPACT_ATOMS: atom_id res chain seq x y z
N LYS A 1 -21.47 -32.83 -26.17
CA LYS A 1 -21.80 -31.98 -24.99
C LYS A 1 -20.53 -31.54 -24.26
N GLU A 2 -19.63 -32.47 -23.93
CA GLU A 2 -18.34 -32.18 -23.28
C GLU A 2 -17.40 -31.23 -24.08
N GLU A 3 -17.41 -31.32 -25.41
CA GLU A 3 -16.58 -30.47 -26.28
C GLU A 3 -17.09 -29.03 -26.40
N LEU A 4 -18.41 -28.84 -26.28
CA LEU A 4 -19.07 -27.51 -26.25
C LEU A 4 -18.81 -26.81 -24.91
N GLU A 5 -18.71 -27.56 -23.82
CA GLU A 5 -18.37 -27.05 -22.49
C GLU A 5 -16.89 -26.66 -22.38
N LYS A 6 -16.00 -27.43 -23.02
CA LYS A 6 -14.57 -27.07 -23.19
C LYS A 6 -14.38 -25.81 -24.04
N ARG A 7 -15.15 -25.64 -25.13
CA ARG A 7 -15.14 -24.42 -25.95
C ARG A 7 -15.73 -23.20 -25.23
N SER A 8 -16.77 -23.38 -24.42
CA SER A 8 -17.35 -22.33 -23.58
C SER A 8 -16.30 -21.74 -22.61
N LYS A 9 -15.48 -22.59 -21.98
CA LYS A 9 -14.38 -22.15 -21.11
C LYS A 9 -13.20 -21.48 -21.85
N LEU A 10 -13.01 -21.77 -23.13
CA LEU A 10 -11.93 -21.18 -23.94
C LEU A 10 -12.19 -19.72 -24.38
N THR A 11 -13.42 -19.21 -24.19
CA THR A 11 -13.84 -17.90 -24.71
C THR A 11 -14.11 -16.87 -23.61
N GLN A 12 -13.83 -17.21 -22.35
CA GLN A 12 -14.02 -16.28 -21.24
C GLN A 12 -12.82 -15.33 -21.21
N LYS A 13 -12.95 -14.16 -21.85
CA LYS A 13 -11.97 -13.07 -21.73
C LYS A 13 -11.80 -12.75 -20.24
N GLN A 14 -10.58 -12.91 -19.75
CA GLN A 14 -10.24 -12.48 -18.40
C GLN A 14 -10.53 -10.98 -18.26
N PRO A 15 -11.15 -10.54 -17.16
CA PRO A 15 -11.35 -9.11 -16.93
C PRO A 15 -9.98 -8.43 -16.86
N PHE A 16 -9.83 -7.31 -17.58
CA PHE A 16 -8.68 -6.44 -17.39
C PHE A 16 -8.92 -5.58 -16.16
N VAL A 17 -8.06 -5.73 -15.15
CA VAL A 17 -8.12 -4.96 -13.90
C VAL A 17 -6.97 -3.98 -13.89
N ALA A 18 -7.29 -2.70 -13.67
CA ALA A 18 -6.34 -1.62 -13.46
C ALA A 18 -6.83 -0.76 -12.29
N SER A 19 -5.90 -0.06 -11.64
CA SER A 19 -6.19 0.74 -10.46
C SER A 19 -5.57 2.13 -10.56
N MET A 20 -6.22 3.08 -9.89
CA MET A 20 -5.69 4.44 -9.71
C MET A 20 -5.81 4.80 -8.25
N ALA A 21 -4.67 4.99 -7.60
CA ALA A 21 -4.64 5.49 -6.22
C ALA A 21 -4.43 7.01 -6.28
N GLU A 22 -5.30 7.75 -5.60
CA GLU A 22 -5.26 9.21 -5.51
C GLU A 22 -4.85 9.62 -4.10
N SER A 23 -3.82 10.47 -3.98
CA SER A 23 -3.35 11.06 -2.71
C SER A 23 -3.03 10.02 -1.61
N GLY A 24 -2.64 8.81 -2.01
CA GLY A 24 -2.35 7.68 -1.11
C GLY A 24 -0.88 7.31 -1.01
N TYR A 25 0.01 8.04 -1.69
CA TYR A 25 1.44 7.77 -1.68
C TYR A 25 2.17 8.70 -0.71
N PHE A 26 2.42 8.18 0.48
CA PHE A 26 3.14 8.88 1.55
C PHE A 26 4.56 8.36 1.68
N LEU A 27 5.47 9.27 2.06
CA LEU A 27 6.88 8.96 2.26
C LEU A 27 7.09 8.42 3.69
N ASP A 28 7.82 7.32 3.79
CA ASP A 28 8.33 6.72 5.01
C ASP A 28 9.58 7.47 5.49
N TRP A 29 9.40 8.74 5.84
CA TRP A 29 10.49 9.59 6.28
C TRP A 29 10.66 9.50 7.81
N PRO A 30 11.78 8.95 8.32
CA PRO A 30 11.94 8.71 9.76
C PRO A 30 12.38 9.95 10.57
N TYR A 31 12.77 11.03 9.89
CA TYR A 31 13.43 12.19 10.50
C TYR A 31 12.50 13.38 10.74
N THR A 32 11.35 13.43 10.07
CA THR A 32 10.45 14.59 10.12
C THR A 32 9.15 14.20 10.80
N LYS A 33 8.84 14.89 11.90
CA LYS A 33 7.55 14.82 12.59
C LYS A 33 7.20 16.19 13.18
N PRO A 34 5.91 16.46 13.47
CA PRO A 34 5.51 17.65 14.19
C PRO A 34 6.23 17.75 15.53
N LEU A 35 6.61 18.96 15.97
CA LEU A 35 7.19 19.18 17.31
C LEU A 35 6.25 18.71 18.43
N THR A 36 4.94 18.77 18.20
CA THR A 36 3.88 18.32 19.11
C THR A 36 3.60 16.83 19.06
N SER A 37 4.16 16.10 18.07
CA SER A 37 3.90 14.67 17.91
C SER A 37 4.99 13.82 18.55
N SER A 38 4.55 12.77 19.24
CA SER A 38 5.46 11.73 19.73
C SER A 38 5.99 10.83 18.59
N MET A 39 5.31 10.79 17.43
CA MET A 39 5.53 9.81 16.37
C MET A 39 5.60 10.42 14.97
N THR A 40 6.31 9.78 14.06
CA THR A 40 6.22 10.10 12.63
C THR A 40 4.91 9.57 12.05
N TYR A 41 4.53 10.08 10.87
CA TYR A 41 3.38 9.54 10.13
C TYR A 41 3.54 8.03 9.87
N ALA A 42 4.74 7.61 9.47
CA ALA A 42 5.00 6.21 9.17
C ALA A 42 4.88 5.32 10.42
N ASP A 43 5.33 5.78 11.58
CA ASP A 43 5.10 5.07 12.84
C ASP A 43 3.61 4.94 13.17
N LEU A 44 2.81 5.98 12.88
CA LEU A 44 1.36 5.94 13.06
C LEU A 44 0.74 4.89 12.12
N MET A 45 1.16 4.84 10.86
CA MET A 45 0.70 3.84 9.90
C MET A 45 1.08 2.42 10.33
N ARG A 46 2.28 2.22 10.85
CA ARG A 46 2.71 0.93 11.43
C ARG A 46 1.88 0.53 12.64
N LYS A 47 1.47 1.48 13.49
CA LYS A 47 0.51 1.22 14.59
C LYS A 47 -0.86 0.85 14.04
N ASN A 48 -1.38 1.58 13.06
CA ASN A 48 -2.66 1.26 12.42
C ASN A 48 -2.66 -0.13 11.78
N TYR A 49 -1.54 -0.55 11.19
CA TYR A 49 -1.39 -1.92 10.71
C TYR A 49 -1.60 -2.92 11.85
N ILE A 50 -0.93 -2.75 13.00
CA ILE A 50 -1.08 -3.66 14.15
C ILE A 50 -2.52 -3.66 14.67
N SER A 51 -3.14 -2.47 14.76
CA SER A 51 -4.48 -2.32 15.34
C SER A 51 -5.59 -2.86 14.45
N PHE A 52 -5.45 -2.81 13.12
CA PHE A 52 -6.56 -3.06 12.19
C PHE A 52 -6.26 -4.06 11.08
N ASN A 53 -4.99 -4.29 10.74
CA ASN A 53 -4.56 -5.01 9.53
C ASN A 53 -3.50 -6.08 9.81
N MET A 54 -3.38 -6.56 11.05
CA MET A 54 -2.33 -7.52 11.45
C MET A 54 -2.45 -8.88 10.76
N SER A 55 -3.59 -9.18 10.12
CA SER A 55 -3.75 -10.40 9.31
C SER A 55 -2.89 -10.32 8.04
N LYS A 56 -2.24 -11.43 7.67
CA LYS A 56 -1.46 -11.55 6.43
C LYS A 56 -2.29 -11.35 5.15
N SER A 57 -3.62 -11.37 5.25
CA SER A 57 -4.53 -11.18 4.11
C SER A 57 -4.99 -9.74 3.89
N THR A 58 -4.62 -8.79 4.76
CA THR A 58 -5.11 -7.40 4.71
C THR A 58 -4.24 -6.48 3.87
N VAL A 59 -2.98 -6.85 3.62
CA VAL A 59 -2.03 -6.14 2.76
C VAL A 59 -1.51 -7.05 1.65
N ASN A 60 -0.73 -6.51 0.70
CA ASN A 60 -0.19 -7.29 -0.40
C ASN A 60 0.67 -8.46 0.12
N LYS A 61 0.23 -9.69 -0.20
CA LYS A 61 0.86 -10.92 0.27
C LYS A 61 2.33 -11.04 -0.20
N ASN A 62 2.61 -10.69 -1.46
CA ASN A 62 3.97 -10.79 -2.01
C ASN A 62 4.92 -9.82 -1.29
N CYS A 63 4.42 -8.65 -0.88
CA CYS A 63 5.19 -7.72 -0.04
C CYS A 63 5.52 -8.33 1.32
N VAL A 64 4.53 -8.94 1.99
CA VAL A 64 4.72 -9.56 3.31
C VAL A 64 5.76 -10.68 3.22
N GLU A 65 5.64 -11.57 2.23
CA GLU A 65 6.59 -12.67 2.02
C GLU A 65 8.01 -12.15 1.77
N ALA A 66 8.16 -11.10 0.96
CA ALA A 66 9.46 -10.48 0.71
C ALA A 66 10.06 -9.84 1.98
N ARG A 67 9.25 -9.17 2.81
CA ARG A 67 9.69 -8.59 4.08
C ARG A 67 10.09 -9.68 5.08
N GLU A 68 9.30 -10.74 5.22
CA GLU A 68 9.63 -11.89 6.08
C GLU A 68 10.94 -12.57 5.66
N TYR A 69 11.13 -12.78 4.35
CA TYR A 69 12.36 -13.38 3.81
C TYR A 69 13.60 -12.51 4.07
N ALA A 70 13.46 -11.19 3.95
CA ALA A 70 14.55 -10.25 4.21
C ALA A 70 14.78 -9.93 5.70
N LEU A 71 14.04 -10.57 6.61
CA LEU A 71 14.02 -10.23 8.04
C LEU A 71 13.68 -8.74 8.29
N GLY A 72 12.86 -8.16 7.40
CA GLY A 72 12.38 -6.78 7.46
C GLY A 72 11.06 -6.63 8.23
N ASP A 73 10.55 -5.41 8.27
CA ASP A 73 9.30 -5.08 8.95
C ASP A 73 8.09 -5.29 8.01
N VAL A 74 7.23 -6.26 8.33
CA VAL A 74 6.01 -6.54 7.55
C VAL A 74 5.02 -5.38 7.54
N ARG A 75 5.09 -4.49 8.54
CA ARG A 75 4.22 -3.31 8.66
C ARG A 75 4.50 -2.29 7.56
N ASP A 76 5.69 -2.34 6.95
CA ASP A 76 6.05 -1.52 5.80
C ASP A 76 5.11 -1.73 4.62
N CYS A 77 4.54 -2.94 4.47
CA CYS A 77 3.61 -3.27 3.39
C CYS A 77 2.27 -2.53 3.46
N PHE A 78 2.01 -1.81 4.55
CA PHE A 78 0.88 -0.89 4.67
C PHE A 78 1.16 0.47 4.00
N LEU A 79 2.42 0.82 3.77
CA LEU A 79 2.80 2.06 3.07
C LEU A 79 2.99 1.81 1.58
N ALA A 80 2.44 2.73 0.77
CA ALA A 80 2.53 2.68 -0.69
C ALA A 80 3.98 2.57 -1.17
N GLU A 81 4.90 3.36 -0.60
CA GLU A 81 6.33 3.37 -0.94
C GLU A 81 6.96 1.97 -0.97
N HIS A 82 6.53 1.09 -0.06
CA HIS A 82 7.08 -0.26 0.07
C HIS A 82 6.27 -1.34 -0.65
N THR A 83 4.99 -1.12 -0.90
CA THR A 83 4.06 -2.15 -1.42
C THR A 83 3.80 -2.03 -2.92
N VAL A 84 3.99 -0.85 -3.53
CA VAL A 84 3.67 -0.62 -4.95
C VAL A 84 4.43 -1.53 -5.90
N GLY A 85 5.67 -1.91 -5.57
CA GLY A 85 6.49 -2.83 -6.36
C GLY A 85 5.93 -4.25 -6.43
N PHE A 86 4.95 -4.60 -5.59
CA PHE A 86 4.30 -5.90 -5.52
C PHE A 86 2.90 -5.91 -6.16
N VAL A 87 2.42 -4.77 -6.67
CA VAL A 87 1.13 -4.67 -7.36
C VAL A 87 1.30 -5.14 -8.80
N GLU A 88 0.62 -6.23 -9.16
CA GLU A 88 0.75 -6.86 -10.48
C GLU A 88 -0.14 -6.20 -11.55
N SER A 89 -1.27 -5.62 -11.14
CA SER A 89 -2.15 -4.88 -12.05
C SER A 89 -1.52 -3.54 -12.44
N PRO A 90 -1.75 -3.01 -13.66
CA PRO A 90 -1.39 -1.65 -14.00
C PRO A 90 -1.95 -0.67 -12.95
N LEU A 91 -1.05 0.10 -12.34
CA LEU A 91 -1.34 1.06 -11.28
C LEU A 91 -0.90 2.46 -11.74
N ILE A 92 -1.84 3.41 -11.69
CA ILE A 92 -1.55 4.83 -11.87
C ILE A 92 -1.57 5.48 -10.48
N LEU A 93 -0.46 6.12 -10.11
CA LEU A 93 -0.37 6.90 -8.87
C LEU A 93 -0.61 8.38 -9.20
N LEU A 94 -1.73 8.92 -8.74
CA LEU A 94 -2.00 10.34 -8.78
C LEU A 94 -1.66 10.94 -7.42
N GLN A 95 -0.47 11.54 -7.32
CA GLN A 95 0.04 12.10 -6.07
C GLN A 95 0.51 13.53 -6.29
N SER A 96 0.07 14.46 -5.42
CA SER A 96 0.64 15.80 -5.38
C SER A 96 2.07 15.75 -4.84
N VAL A 97 2.99 16.48 -5.49
CA VAL A 97 4.37 16.67 -4.98
C VAL A 97 4.41 17.48 -3.67
N THR A 98 3.34 18.23 -3.39
CA THR A 98 3.14 18.98 -2.14
C THR A 98 1.81 18.57 -1.52
N ASP A 99 1.68 17.28 -1.20
CA ASP A 99 0.51 16.75 -0.51
C ASP A 99 0.34 17.42 0.86
N SER A 100 -0.85 17.97 1.12
CA SER A 100 -1.09 18.75 2.34
C SER A 100 -1.08 17.88 3.59
N TRP A 101 -1.47 16.60 3.49
CA TRP A 101 -1.42 15.68 4.62
C TRP A 101 0.02 15.31 4.94
N GLN A 102 0.80 14.90 3.94
CA GLN A 102 2.24 14.64 4.12
C GLN A 102 2.95 15.88 4.68
N THR A 103 2.68 17.05 4.11
CA THR A 103 3.30 18.31 4.54
C THR A 103 2.91 18.67 5.96
N SER A 104 1.65 18.46 6.36
CA SER A 104 1.21 18.73 7.74
C SER A 104 1.87 17.81 8.75
N TRP A 105 2.11 16.55 8.39
CA TRP A 105 2.90 15.61 9.19
C TRP A 105 4.40 15.92 9.22
N VAL A 106 4.94 16.62 8.21
CA VAL A 106 6.35 17.05 8.22
C VAL A 106 6.53 18.33 9.03
N LEU A 107 5.64 19.31 8.84
CA LEU A 107 5.75 20.65 9.43
C LEU A 107 5.10 20.78 10.80
N GLY A 108 4.20 19.85 11.16
CA GLY A 108 3.44 19.93 12.41
C GLY A 108 2.33 20.96 12.42
N SER A 109 1.69 21.17 11.27
CA SER A 109 0.51 22.02 11.13
C SER A 109 -0.82 21.27 11.27
N THR A 110 -0.79 19.98 11.61
CA THR A 110 -2.00 19.27 12.05
C THR A 110 -2.34 19.73 13.47
N ASP A 111 -3.42 20.51 13.60
CA ASP A 111 -4.10 20.78 14.87
C ASP A 111 -4.46 19.49 15.61
#